data_AF-A0A3D0H735-F1
#
_entry.id   AF-A0A3D0H735-F1
#
_cell.length_a   1.000
_cell.length_b   1.000
_cell.length_c   1.000
_cell.angle_alpha   90.00
_cell.angle_beta   90.00
_cell.angle_gamma   90.00
#
_symmetry.space_group_name_H-M   'P 1'
#
loop_
_entity.id
_entity.type
_entity.pdbx_description
1 polymer ?
#
loop_
_entity_poly.entity_id
_entity_poly.type
_entity_poly.pdbx_seq_one_letter_code
_entity_poly.pdbx_strand_id
1 'polypeptide(L)'
;SYRDLPVMLYQIQTKIRDEARPRAGLLRVREFFMKDAYSFHPDFADLDFFYPKIYNAYLRVFARCGLQAVPIEADSGIMGGTGSHEFMLESANGEDHFVMCGGCAYCANTEKAVGQKPLVRDLPSPPPPMEKVPTPNVKTISQLME
;
A
#
# COMPACT_ATOMS: atom_id res chain seq x y z
N SER A 1 9.81 -32.73 -0.04
CA SER A 1 11.26 -32.50 0.14
C SER A 1 11.63 -31.13 -0.40
N TYR A 2 12.81 -30.57 -0.09
CA TYR A 2 13.29 -29.33 -0.74
C TYR A 2 13.32 -29.45 -2.27
N ARG A 3 13.45 -30.69 -2.78
CA ARG A 3 13.41 -31.02 -4.21
C ARG A 3 12.06 -30.76 -4.88
N ASP A 4 11.00 -30.63 -4.10
CA ASP A 4 9.65 -30.35 -4.61
C ASP A 4 9.34 -28.84 -4.62
N LEU A 5 10.33 -28.00 -4.26
CA LEU A 5 10.23 -26.55 -4.25
C LEU A 5 10.96 -25.94 -5.48
N PRO A 6 10.46 -24.81 -6.01
CA PRO A 6 9.30 -24.07 -5.55
C PRO A 6 7.96 -24.67 -6.00
N VAL A 7 6.93 -24.48 -5.16
CA VAL A 7 5.54 -24.81 -5.49
C VAL A 7 4.64 -23.62 -5.21
N MET A 8 3.66 -23.38 -6.07
CA MET A 8 2.59 -22.41 -5.84
C MET A 8 1.24 -23.10 -5.92
N LEU A 9 0.42 -22.86 -4.91
CA LEU A 9 -0.97 -23.29 -4.85
C LEU A 9 -1.85 -22.06 -4.87
N TYR A 10 -2.99 -22.14 -5.56
CA TYR A 10 -3.97 -21.08 -5.54
C TYR A 10 -5.38 -21.66 -5.57
N GLN A 11 -6.33 -20.87 -5.12
CA GLN A 11 -7.74 -21.18 -5.19
C GLN A 11 -8.53 -19.94 -5.60
N ILE A 12 -9.74 -20.17 -6.10
CA ILE A 12 -10.76 -19.14 -6.26
C ILE A 12 -11.91 -19.59 -5.38
N GLN A 13 -12.15 -18.86 -4.29
CA GLN A 13 -13.07 -19.30 -3.24
C GLN A 13 -13.80 -18.09 -2.65
N THR A 14 -15.03 -18.32 -2.22
CA THR A 14 -15.78 -17.39 -1.38
C THR A 14 -15.05 -17.16 -0.05
N LYS A 15 -14.83 -15.89 0.29
CA LYS A 15 -14.28 -15.43 1.57
C LYS A 15 -15.34 -14.68 2.34
N ILE A 16 -15.21 -14.72 3.65
CA ILE A 16 -16.05 -13.98 4.58
C ILE A 16 -15.15 -13.06 5.40
N ARG A 17 -15.50 -11.78 5.46
CA ARG A 17 -14.90 -10.79 6.35
C ARG A 17 -16.04 -10.06 7.05
N ASP A 18 -15.98 -9.97 8.38
CA ASP A 18 -16.98 -9.20 9.14
C ASP A 18 -16.71 -7.69 9.02
N GLU A 19 -16.95 -7.16 7.82
CA GLU A 19 -16.79 -5.76 7.51
C GLU A 19 -17.80 -4.94 8.31
N ALA A 20 -17.28 -3.99 9.09
CA ALA A 20 -18.05 -3.13 9.96
C ALA A 20 -19.00 -2.21 9.17
N ARG A 21 -18.56 -1.74 7.99
CA ARG A 21 -19.34 -0.85 7.13
C ARG A 21 -19.33 -1.30 5.66
N PRO A 22 -20.13 -2.33 5.30
CA PRO A 22 -20.29 -2.75 3.91
C PRO A 22 -20.91 -1.63 3.07
N ARG A 23 -20.37 -1.36 1.89
CA ARG A 23 -20.76 -0.23 1.03
C ARG A 23 -20.31 -0.44 -0.40
N ALA A 24 -20.78 0.42 -1.31
CA ALA A 24 -20.36 0.45 -2.72
C ALA A 24 -20.56 -0.88 -3.49
N GLY A 25 -21.60 -1.65 -3.13
CA GLY A 25 -21.92 -2.91 -3.80
C GLY A 25 -20.76 -3.91 -3.68
N LEU A 26 -20.41 -4.57 -4.79
CA LEU A 26 -19.37 -5.62 -4.81
C LEU A 26 -17.97 -5.15 -4.39
N LEU A 27 -17.73 -3.83 -4.32
CA LEU A 27 -16.43 -3.27 -3.93
C LEU A 27 -16.11 -3.52 -2.45
N ARG A 28 -17.12 -3.53 -1.55
CA ARG A 28 -16.89 -3.73 -0.11
C ARG A 28 -18.07 -4.42 0.57
N VAL A 29 -18.07 -5.75 0.57
CA VAL A 29 -19.09 -6.64 1.14
C VAL A 29 -18.49 -7.61 2.16
N ARG A 30 -19.35 -8.30 2.91
CA ARG A 30 -18.94 -9.32 3.89
C ARG A 30 -18.60 -10.67 3.28
N GLU A 31 -19.24 -11.01 2.16
CA GLU A 31 -18.99 -12.25 1.43
C GLU A 31 -18.60 -11.89 -0.01
N PHE A 32 -17.45 -12.37 -0.47
CA PHE A 32 -16.92 -12.05 -1.80
C PHE A 32 -16.05 -13.18 -2.35
N PHE A 33 -15.92 -13.25 -3.67
CA PHE A 33 -14.96 -14.14 -4.31
C PHE A 33 -13.56 -13.54 -4.24
N MET A 34 -12.58 -14.37 -3.88
CA MET A 34 -11.18 -14.00 -3.92
C MET A 34 -10.38 -15.11 -4.56
N LYS A 35 -9.43 -14.70 -5.41
CA LYS A 35 -8.30 -15.54 -5.77
C LYS A 35 -7.17 -15.27 -4.77
N ASP A 36 -6.80 -16.28 -4.01
CA ASP A 36 -5.66 -16.29 -3.10
C ASP A 36 -4.65 -17.33 -3.56
N ALA A 37 -3.36 -16.98 -3.51
CA ALA A 37 -2.26 -17.85 -3.88
C ALA A 37 -1.16 -17.80 -2.83
N TYR A 38 -0.51 -18.94 -2.64
CA TYR A 38 0.55 -19.14 -1.68
C TYR A 38 1.67 -19.90 -2.37
N SER A 39 2.89 -19.36 -2.34
CA SER A 39 4.07 -19.99 -2.90
C SER A 39 5.06 -20.33 -1.79
N PHE A 40 5.73 -21.47 -1.97
CA PHE A 40 6.68 -22.03 -1.02
C PHE A 40 8.01 -22.20 -1.74
N HIS A 41 9.06 -21.68 -1.13
CA HIS A 41 10.38 -21.51 -1.73
C HIS A 41 11.45 -22.16 -0.85
N PRO A 42 12.53 -22.69 -1.43
CA PRO A 42 13.63 -23.26 -0.66
C PRO A 42 14.42 -22.18 0.12
N ASP A 43 14.44 -20.95 -0.39
CA ASP A 43 15.10 -19.80 0.22
C ASP A 43 14.48 -18.47 -0.29
N PHE A 44 14.95 -17.36 0.27
CA PHE A 44 14.48 -16.01 -0.11
C PHE A 44 14.90 -15.60 -1.53
N ALA A 45 16.05 -16.08 -2.02
CA ALA A 45 16.50 -15.71 -3.36
C ALA A 45 15.54 -16.28 -4.41
N ASP A 46 15.12 -17.54 -4.25
CA ASP A 46 14.12 -18.16 -5.13
C ASP A 46 12.76 -17.43 -5.04
N LEU A 47 12.34 -16.97 -3.86
CA LEU A 47 11.16 -16.12 -3.70
C LEU A 47 11.31 -14.80 -4.48
N ASP A 48 12.45 -14.12 -4.36
CA ASP A 48 12.72 -12.86 -5.05
C ASP A 48 12.74 -13.04 -6.58
N PHE A 49 13.19 -14.19 -7.08
CA PHE A 49 13.09 -14.55 -8.50
C PHE A 49 11.66 -14.94 -8.93
N PHE A 50 10.85 -15.48 -8.03
CA PHE A 50 9.50 -15.94 -8.33
C PHE A 50 8.46 -14.81 -8.28
N TYR A 51 8.57 -13.90 -7.31
CA TYR A 51 7.61 -12.84 -7.07
C TYR A 51 7.33 -11.97 -8.32
N PRO A 52 8.33 -11.54 -9.11
CA PRO A 52 8.10 -10.80 -10.36
C PRO A 52 7.27 -11.58 -11.40
N LYS A 53 7.31 -12.91 -11.37
CA LYS A 53 6.48 -13.74 -12.28
C LYS A 53 5.00 -13.61 -11.94
N ILE A 54 4.68 -13.56 -10.64
CA ILE A 54 3.31 -13.36 -10.15
C ILE A 54 2.85 -11.94 -10.37
N TYR A 55 3.70 -10.95 -10.07
CA TYR A 55 3.44 -9.55 -10.37
C TYR A 55 3.03 -9.38 -11.85
N ASN A 56 3.83 -9.91 -12.77
CA ASN A 56 3.54 -9.83 -14.20
C ASN A 56 2.30 -10.64 -14.61
N ALA A 57 1.97 -11.72 -13.89
CA ALA A 57 0.74 -12.47 -14.13
C ALA A 57 -0.50 -11.64 -13.79
N TYR A 58 -0.47 -10.89 -12.68
CA TYR A 58 -1.56 -9.99 -12.32
C TYR A 58 -1.74 -8.88 -13.36
N LEU A 59 -0.66 -8.23 -13.82
CA LEU A 59 -0.72 -7.26 -14.92
C LEU A 59 -1.39 -7.83 -16.18
N ARG A 60 -1.03 -9.07 -16.58
CA ARG A 60 -1.68 -9.74 -17.72
C ARG A 60 -3.15 -10.04 -17.48
N VAL A 61 -3.53 -10.41 -16.25
CA VAL A 61 -4.94 -10.67 -15.90
C VAL A 61 -5.75 -9.38 -16.01
N PHE A 62 -5.29 -8.28 -15.40
CA PHE A 62 -5.99 -7.00 -15.49
C PHE A 62 -6.10 -6.49 -16.92
N ALA A 63 -5.01 -6.58 -17.70
CA ALA A 63 -5.02 -6.19 -19.12
C ALA A 63 -6.04 -7.02 -19.93
N ARG A 64 -6.13 -8.34 -19.70
CA ARG A 64 -7.13 -9.20 -20.36
C ARG A 64 -8.57 -8.89 -19.94
N CYS A 65 -8.76 -8.33 -18.74
CA CYS A 65 -10.05 -7.81 -18.28
C CYS A 65 -10.35 -6.40 -18.81
N GLY A 66 -9.47 -5.78 -19.61
CA GLY A 66 -9.62 -4.41 -20.09
C GLY A 66 -9.38 -3.35 -19.02
N LEU A 67 -8.70 -3.70 -17.92
CA LEU A 67 -8.42 -2.82 -16.79
C LEU A 67 -6.99 -2.29 -16.87
N GLN A 68 -6.84 -0.97 -16.69
CA GLN A 68 -5.54 -0.29 -16.60
C GLN A 68 -5.10 -0.24 -15.13
N ALA A 69 -4.67 -1.38 -14.59
CA ALA A 69 -4.21 -1.46 -13.21
C ALA A 69 -2.80 -0.85 -13.06
N VAL A 70 -2.64 0.02 -12.07
CA VAL A 70 -1.39 0.67 -11.68
C VAL A 70 -0.80 -0.11 -10.50
N PRO A 71 0.35 -0.78 -10.68
CA PRO A 71 1.05 -1.42 -9.57
C PRO A 71 1.76 -0.38 -8.71
N ILE A 72 1.57 -0.43 -7.40
CA ILE A 72 2.12 0.52 -6.44
C ILE A 72 2.81 -0.21 -5.28
N GLU A 73 3.85 0.37 -4.70
CA GLU A 73 4.44 -0.13 -3.46
C GLU A 73 3.44 0.04 -2.30
N ALA A 74 3.28 -1.00 -1.49
CA ALA A 74 2.31 -1.01 -0.39
C ALA A 74 2.97 -1.43 0.93
N ASP A 75 2.25 -1.24 2.03
CA ASP A 75 2.67 -1.82 3.30
C ASP A 75 2.39 -3.34 3.32
N SER A 76 3.27 -4.09 3.98
CA SER A 76 3.07 -5.53 4.17
C SER A 76 2.01 -5.82 5.24
N GLY A 77 1.73 -4.83 6.11
CA GLY A 77 0.72 -4.87 7.13
C GLY A 77 0.79 -6.12 8.01
N ILE A 78 -0.38 -6.66 8.35
CA ILE A 78 -0.55 -7.83 9.23
C ILE A 78 -0.01 -9.12 8.59
N MET A 79 0.09 -9.17 7.25
CA MET A 79 0.62 -10.36 6.56
C MET A 79 2.13 -10.52 6.78
N GLY A 80 2.83 -9.45 7.19
CA GLY A 80 4.27 -9.44 7.37
C GLY A 80 5.03 -9.60 6.04
N GLY A 81 6.35 -9.51 6.12
CA GLY A 81 7.24 -9.63 4.95
C GLY A 81 7.86 -8.31 4.51
N THR A 82 8.77 -8.39 3.54
CA THR A 82 9.70 -7.31 3.18
C THR A 82 9.29 -6.52 1.94
N GLY A 83 8.36 -7.03 1.12
CA GLY A 83 7.88 -6.38 -0.09
C GLY A 83 6.42 -6.67 -0.37
N SER A 84 5.66 -5.62 -0.70
CA SER A 84 4.23 -5.69 -1.00
C SER A 84 3.91 -4.75 -2.16
N HIS A 85 3.05 -5.20 -3.07
CA HIS A 85 2.51 -4.40 -4.15
C HIS A 85 1.00 -4.54 -4.20
N GLU A 86 0.33 -3.39 -4.31
CA GLU A 86 -1.09 -3.30 -4.61
C GLU A 86 -1.28 -2.99 -6.10
N PHE A 87 -2.40 -3.44 -6.67
CA PHE A 87 -2.77 -3.17 -8.05
C PHE A 87 -4.03 -2.32 -8.06
N MET A 88 -3.87 -1.03 -8.33
CA MET A 88 -4.92 -0.03 -8.19
C MET A 88 -5.58 0.28 -9.52
N LEU A 89 -6.88 0.50 -9.52
CA LEU A 89 -7.59 1.13 -10.63
C LEU A 89 -7.88 2.57 -10.25
N GLU A 90 -7.41 3.53 -11.05
CA GLU A 90 -7.67 4.94 -10.79
C GLU A 90 -9.16 5.24 -10.91
N SER A 91 -9.73 5.84 -9.86
CA SER A 91 -11.13 6.23 -9.79
C SER A 91 -11.31 7.34 -8.77
N ALA A 92 -12.14 8.33 -9.10
CA ALA A 92 -12.52 9.39 -8.16
C ALA A 92 -13.30 8.86 -6.93
N ASN A 93 -13.82 7.63 -7.02
CA ASN A 93 -14.54 6.96 -5.95
C ASN A 93 -13.71 5.86 -5.25
N GLY A 94 -12.41 5.75 -5.55
CA GLY A 94 -11.50 4.85 -4.85
C GLY A 94 -11.39 5.23 -3.37
N GLU A 95 -11.28 4.23 -2.50
CA GLU A 95 -11.11 4.46 -1.05
C GLU A 95 -9.64 4.64 -0.66
N ASP A 96 -8.72 4.17 -1.49
CA ASP A 96 -7.28 4.29 -1.29
C ASP A 96 -6.71 5.50 -2.01
N HIS A 97 -5.68 6.08 -1.40
CA HIS A 97 -4.89 7.15 -1.98
C HIS A 97 -3.46 6.66 -2.20
N PHE A 98 -2.93 6.91 -3.39
CA PHE A 98 -1.56 6.59 -3.73
C PHE A 98 -0.89 7.81 -4.37
N VAL A 99 0.43 7.86 -4.26
CA VAL A 99 1.26 8.90 -4.85
C VAL A 99 1.94 8.38 -6.09
N MET A 100 2.03 9.22 -7.12
CA MET A 100 2.83 9.00 -8.30
C MET A 100 3.85 10.13 -8.41
N CYS A 101 5.14 9.78 -8.50
CA CYS A 101 6.15 10.78 -8.76
C CYS A 101 6.05 11.26 -10.22
N GLY A 102 5.88 12.56 -10.44
CA GLY A 102 5.86 13.13 -11.79
C GLY A 102 7.23 13.12 -12.50
N GLY A 103 8.32 12.86 -11.77
CA GLY A 103 9.69 12.90 -12.30
C GLY A 103 10.41 11.54 -12.35
N CYS A 104 9.84 10.47 -11.79
CA CYS A 104 10.42 9.13 -11.85
C CYS A 104 9.33 8.06 -11.75
N ALA A 105 9.70 6.78 -11.80
CA ALA A 105 8.75 5.67 -11.77
C ALA A 105 8.21 5.33 -10.36
N TYR A 106 8.51 6.14 -9.34
CA TYR A 106 8.07 5.86 -7.97
C TYR A 106 6.55 5.99 -7.83
N CYS A 107 5.93 4.93 -7.33
CA CYS A 107 4.50 4.90 -7.03
C CYS A 107 4.24 4.07 -5.79
N ALA A 108 3.50 4.61 -4.83
CA ALA A 108 3.27 3.96 -3.55
C ALA A 108 1.93 4.36 -2.95
N ASN A 109 1.33 3.47 -2.16
CA ASN A 109 0.20 3.80 -1.30
C ASN A 109 0.65 4.90 -0.31
N THR A 110 -0.22 5.86 -0.01
CA THR A 110 0.08 6.94 0.95
C THR A 110 0.53 6.44 2.33
N GLU A 111 0.09 5.25 2.74
CA GLU A 111 0.54 4.59 3.98
C GLU A 111 2.02 4.15 3.92
N LYS A 112 2.53 3.85 2.73
CA LYS A 112 3.91 3.42 2.48
C LYS A 112 4.82 4.52 1.96
N ALA A 113 4.24 5.56 1.37
CA ALA A 113 4.93 6.59 0.62
C ALA A 113 6.01 7.30 1.46
N VAL A 114 7.22 7.40 0.91
CA VAL A 114 8.31 8.17 1.52
C VAL A 114 8.55 9.45 0.73
N GLY A 115 8.72 10.56 1.45
CA GLY A 115 9.04 11.87 0.88
C GLY A 115 10.43 12.32 1.28
N GLN A 116 11.10 13.06 0.38
CA GLN A 116 12.32 13.78 0.74
C GLN A 116 11.93 15.11 1.38
N LYS A 117 12.27 15.28 2.67
CA LYS A 117 12.08 16.56 3.35
C LYS A 117 13.21 17.52 2.94
N PRO A 118 12.89 18.73 2.43
CA PRO A 118 13.93 19.70 2.12
C PRO A 118 14.67 20.14 3.39
N LEU A 119 15.96 20.45 3.25
CA LEU A 119 16.75 21.04 4.32
C LEU A 119 16.20 22.43 4.65
N VAL A 120 15.83 22.64 5.92
CA VAL A 120 15.46 23.96 6.43
C VAL A 120 16.75 24.70 6.79
N ARG A 121 17.09 25.75 6.03
CA ARG A 121 18.37 26.46 6.17
C ARG A 121 18.33 27.63 7.15
N ASP A 122 17.16 28.22 7.37
CA ASP A 122 17.00 29.48 8.11
C ASP A 122 16.45 29.28 9.53
N LEU A 123 16.87 28.18 10.20
CA LEU A 123 16.51 27.99 11.60
C LEU A 123 17.46 28.81 12.50
N PRO A 124 16.94 29.57 13.47
CA PRO A 124 17.78 30.27 14.44
C PRO A 124 18.67 29.28 15.20
N SER A 125 19.97 29.60 15.30
CA SER A 125 20.96 28.84 16.07
C SER A 125 21.73 29.80 17.00
N PRO A 126 21.67 29.61 18.33
CA PRO A 126 20.97 28.54 19.05
C PRO A 126 19.43 28.67 18.92
N PRO A 127 18.67 27.58 19.13
CA PRO A 127 17.23 27.67 19.19
C PRO A 127 16.81 28.65 20.31
N PRO A 128 15.72 29.43 20.11
CA PRO A 128 15.22 30.31 21.15
C PRO A 128 14.85 29.52 22.41
N PRO A 129 14.95 30.15 23.60
CA PRO A 129 14.59 29.48 24.85
C PRO A 129 13.11 29.05 24.82
N MET A 130 12.83 27.86 25.36
CA MET A 130 11.47 27.35 25.47
C MET A 130 10.66 28.17 26.46
N GLU A 131 9.48 28.64 26.04
CA GLU A 131 8.55 29.41 26.87
C GLU A 131 7.16 28.77 26.88
N LYS A 132 6.46 28.87 28.02
CA LYS A 132 5.05 28.48 28.10
C LYS A 132 4.17 29.64 27.68
N VAL A 133 3.41 29.45 26.61
CA VAL A 133 2.43 30.43 26.12
C VAL A 133 1.01 29.96 26.49
N PRO A 134 0.18 30.80 27.15
CA PRO A 134 -1.23 30.49 27.35
C PRO A 134 -1.97 30.39 26.01
N THR A 135 -2.52 29.21 25.70
CA THR A 135 -3.30 28.95 24.48
C THR A 135 -4.76 28.58 24.80
N PRO A 136 -5.52 29.45 25.53
CA PRO A 136 -6.89 29.15 25.91
C PRO A 136 -7.75 28.97 24.65
N ASN A 137 -8.54 27.89 24.62
CA ASN A 137 -9.45 27.55 23.51
C ASN A 137 -8.80 27.28 22.14
N VAL A 138 -7.46 27.24 22.04
CA VAL A 138 -6.74 26.78 20.84
C VAL A 138 -6.72 25.25 20.84
N LYS A 139 -7.33 24.64 19.83
CA LYS A 139 -7.52 23.18 19.70
C LYS A 139 -7.00 22.62 18.38
N THR A 140 -6.72 23.46 17.38
CA THR A 140 -6.24 23.03 16.06
C THR A 140 -4.92 23.69 15.69
N ILE A 141 -4.18 23.10 14.74
CA ILE A 141 -2.97 23.70 14.19
C ILE A 141 -3.27 25.06 13.54
N SER A 142 -4.38 25.17 12.81
CA SER A 142 -4.81 26.45 12.20
C SER A 142 -4.99 27.55 13.24
N GLN A 143 -5.65 27.26 14.37
CA GLN A 143 -5.82 28.21 15.47
C GLN A 143 -4.51 28.58 16.17
N LEU A 144 -3.49 27.72 16.09
CA LEU A 144 -2.17 28.00 16.65
C LEU A 144 -1.32 28.87 15.71
N MET A 145 -1.66 28.91 14.42
CA MET A 145 -0.95 29.70 13.41
C MET A 145 -1.47 31.14 13.30
N GLU A 146 -2.68 31.42 13.78
CA GLU A 146 -3.27 32.77 13.92
C GLU A 146 -2.67 33.52 15.12
#